data_AF-A0A2W5SEB7-F1
#
_entry.id   AF-A0A2W5SEB7-F1
#
_cell.length_a   1.000
_cell.length_b   1.000
_cell.length_c   1.000
_cell.angle_alpha   90.00
_cell.angle_beta   90.00
_cell.angle_gamma   90.00
#
_symmetry.space_group_name_H-M   'P 1'
#
loop_
_entity.id
_entity.type
_entity.pdbx_description
1 polymer ?
#
loop_
_entity_poly.entity_id
_entity_poly.type
_entity_poly.pdbx_seq_one_letter_code
_entity_poly.pdbx_strand_id
1 'polypeptide(L)'
;MTSVATLQPEPAPILACTISRDVQNFDLLIDDMELELGESWGDLSFEDATTFLAQPEAATLEFVAIAVDGQDEADLSRITDIIRTAKDRQIKVILIADQVSPIALHQLLRLGAEDFVPYPLPEGALREAIARVRIPAPAPAPVQLAAVPTEVTPPAPTFKAKGDRDGVLLPVHGLAGGVGTTTFATNLAWELANVSKTDAPRVCLLDFAFQFGSVSTYLDLPRKEGVFEILSDVASADSDSFLQSMLTFNEKLHVFTAPPEMLPLEIVSGEDITHLIEMAQSNFDFVVIDMPSTVVSWTETVLSRAHVYFAVMELDLRSAQNVLRLVRALKAEDLPVEKLRYVLNRAPKFTDLSARSRVKRMAESLDIDIEVQLPDGGKQITQANDHGLPISENAAKNPLRREIQKLAKSLYDLNKAVEAGKG
;
A
#
# COMPACT_ATOMS: atom_id res chain seq x y z
N MET A 1 -46.80 -64.58 -12.91
CA MET A 1 -45.49 -64.14 -13.44
C MET A 1 -45.46 -62.63 -13.37
N THR A 2 -44.99 -62.08 -12.26
CA THR A 2 -44.79 -60.65 -12.05
C THR A 2 -43.37 -60.31 -12.47
N SER A 3 -43.26 -59.58 -13.58
CA SER A 3 -42.00 -59.07 -14.12
C SER A 3 -41.46 -57.98 -13.19
N VAL A 4 -40.29 -58.25 -12.61
CA VAL A 4 -39.53 -57.27 -11.82
C VAL A 4 -38.81 -56.37 -12.81
N ALA A 5 -39.24 -55.11 -12.89
CA ALA A 5 -38.55 -54.08 -13.64
C ALA A 5 -37.22 -53.78 -12.95
N THR A 6 -36.12 -54.14 -13.60
CA THR A 6 -34.76 -53.71 -13.28
C THR A 6 -34.66 -52.20 -13.49
N LEU A 7 -34.68 -51.44 -12.40
CA LEU A 7 -34.27 -50.03 -12.37
C LEU A 7 -32.78 -49.99 -12.72
N GLN A 8 -32.45 -49.44 -13.89
CA GLN A 8 -31.08 -48.99 -14.16
C GLN A 8 -30.76 -47.87 -13.16
N PRO A 9 -29.64 -47.92 -12.43
CA PRO A 9 -29.24 -46.79 -11.60
C PRO A 9 -28.97 -45.60 -12.52
N GLU A 10 -29.68 -44.49 -12.32
CA GLU A 10 -29.31 -43.21 -12.92
C GLU A 10 -27.85 -42.89 -12.50
N PRO A 11 -26.99 -42.44 -13.43
CA PRO A 11 -25.61 -42.10 -13.09
C PRO A 11 -25.63 -41.02 -12.00
N ALA A 12 -24.82 -41.21 -10.96
CA ALA A 12 -24.72 -40.24 -9.87
C ALA A 12 -24.33 -38.87 -10.46
N PRO A 13 -24.98 -37.77 -10.03
CA PRO A 13 -24.64 -36.44 -10.51
C PRO A 13 -23.21 -36.10 -10.12
N ILE A 14 -22.43 -35.54 -11.04
CA ILE A 14 -21.08 -35.06 -10.77
C ILE A 14 -21.18 -33.87 -9.81
N LEU A 15 -20.54 -33.99 -8.65
CA LEU A 15 -20.53 -33.00 -7.57
C LEU A 15 -19.27 -32.13 -7.58
N ALA A 16 -18.18 -32.61 -8.16
CA ALA A 16 -16.95 -31.82 -8.28
C ALA A 16 -16.21 -32.10 -9.58
N CYS A 17 -15.42 -31.12 -10.03
CA CYS A 17 -14.60 -31.28 -11.22
C CYS A 17 -13.17 -30.79 -10.99
N THR A 18 -12.18 -31.59 -11.40
CA THR A 18 -10.78 -31.21 -11.42
C THR A 18 -10.41 -30.66 -12.79
N ILE A 19 -9.92 -29.43 -12.84
CA ILE A 19 -9.48 -28.77 -14.06
C ILE A 19 -7.97 -28.68 -14.04
N SER A 20 -7.32 -29.25 -15.04
CA SER A 20 -5.86 -29.22 -15.17
C SER A 20 -5.44 -29.37 -16.63
N ARG A 21 -4.18 -29.05 -16.93
CA ARG A 21 -3.59 -29.34 -18.25
C ARG A 21 -3.39 -30.84 -18.46
N ASP A 22 -2.95 -31.53 -17.41
CA ASP A 22 -2.74 -32.98 -17.38
C ASP A 22 -2.95 -33.49 -15.96
N VAL A 23 -4.07 -34.17 -15.73
CA VAL A 23 -4.48 -34.63 -14.39
C VAL A 23 -3.54 -35.72 -13.86
N GLN A 24 -2.83 -36.43 -14.75
CA GLN A 24 -1.87 -37.48 -14.36
C GLN A 24 -0.62 -36.93 -13.67
N ASN A 25 -0.35 -35.63 -13.77
CA ASN A 25 0.72 -35.00 -12.98
C ASN A 25 0.31 -34.81 -11.51
N PHE A 26 -0.98 -34.98 -11.20
CA PHE A 26 -1.57 -34.79 -9.89
C PHE A 26 -2.14 -36.11 -9.34
N ASP A 27 -1.40 -37.21 -9.43
CA ASP A 27 -1.84 -38.54 -8.95
C ASP A 27 -2.41 -38.52 -7.52
N LEU A 28 -1.76 -37.78 -6.60
CA LEU A 28 -2.24 -37.67 -5.21
C LEU A 28 -3.59 -36.96 -5.10
N LEU A 29 -3.90 -36.05 -6.02
CA LEU A 29 -5.19 -35.38 -6.07
C LEU A 29 -6.29 -36.32 -6.56
N ILE A 30 -5.98 -37.21 -7.51
CA ILE A 30 -6.91 -38.22 -8.00
C ILE A 30 -7.31 -39.15 -6.85
N ASP A 31 -6.31 -39.66 -6.12
CA ASP A 31 -6.51 -40.53 -4.96
C ASP A 31 -7.37 -39.86 -3.88
N ASP A 32 -7.08 -38.60 -3.53
CA ASP A 32 -7.83 -37.84 -2.52
C ASP A 32 -9.26 -37.51 -2.97
N MET A 33 -9.47 -37.20 -4.26
CA MET A 33 -10.80 -36.95 -4.82
C MET A 33 -11.66 -38.23 -4.85
N GLU A 34 -11.08 -39.36 -5.21
CA GLU A 34 -11.75 -40.67 -5.17
C GLU A 34 -12.10 -41.07 -3.73
N LEU A 35 -11.21 -40.79 -2.77
CA LEU A 35 -11.45 -41.07 -1.36
C LEU A 35 -12.58 -40.22 -0.75
N GLU A 36 -12.69 -38.94 -1.13
CA GLU A 36 -13.69 -38.02 -0.57
C GLU A 36 -15.04 -38.03 -1.31
N LEU A 37 -15.06 -38.26 -2.63
CA LEU A 37 -16.25 -38.14 -3.48
C LEU A 37 -16.66 -39.44 -4.19
N GLY A 38 -15.84 -40.50 -4.12
CA GLY A 38 -16.10 -41.76 -4.84
C GLY A 38 -16.18 -41.54 -6.35
N GLU A 39 -17.28 -42.00 -6.96
CA GLU A 39 -17.53 -41.85 -8.41
C GLU A 39 -18.19 -40.50 -8.79
N SER A 40 -18.38 -39.58 -7.84
CA SER A 40 -19.14 -38.33 -8.04
C SER A 40 -18.26 -37.14 -8.43
N TRP A 41 -17.12 -37.37 -9.09
CA TRP A 41 -16.25 -36.33 -9.61
C TRP A 41 -15.79 -36.64 -11.05
N GLY A 42 -15.28 -35.63 -11.76
CA GLY A 42 -14.68 -35.83 -13.09
C GLY A 42 -13.54 -34.86 -13.37
N ASP A 43 -12.76 -35.14 -14.41
CA ASP A 43 -11.66 -34.28 -14.87
C ASP A 43 -11.99 -33.55 -16.16
N LEU A 44 -11.45 -32.33 -16.32
CA LEU A 44 -11.56 -31.52 -17.52
C LEU A 44 -10.22 -30.84 -17.84
N SER A 45 -10.00 -30.62 -19.14
CA SER A 45 -8.91 -29.78 -19.62
C SER A 45 -9.24 -28.29 -19.43
N PHE A 46 -8.23 -27.42 -19.43
CA PHE A 46 -8.45 -25.97 -19.44
C PHE A 46 -9.25 -25.48 -20.67
N GLU A 47 -9.21 -26.21 -21.79
CA GLU A 47 -9.93 -25.84 -23.03
C GLU A 47 -11.43 -26.13 -22.91
N ASP A 48 -11.77 -27.25 -22.30
CA ASP A 48 -13.15 -27.72 -22.17
C ASP A 48 -13.86 -27.11 -20.95
N ALA A 49 -13.08 -26.71 -19.93
CA ALA A 49 -13.56 -26.13 -18.67
C ALA A 49 -14.59 -25.02 -18.85
N THR A 50 -14.27 -23.99 -19.64
CA THR A 50 -15.15 -22.82 -19.82
C THR A 50 -16.45 -23.22 -20.52
N THR A 51 -16.36 -24.12 -21.50
CA THR A 51 -17.53 -24.62 -22.25
C THR A 51 -18.44 -25.46 -21.36
N PHE A 52 -17.86 -26.33 -20.53
CA PHE A 52 -18.61 -27.15 -19.59
C PHE A 52 -19.27 -26.30 -18.50
N LEU A 53 -18.53 -25.37 -17.88
CA LEU A 53 -19.07 -24.46 -16.87
C LEU A 53 -20.22 -23.61 -17.43
N ALA A 54 -20.26 -23.37 -18.75
CA ALA A 54 -21.37 -22.68 -19.41
C ALA A 54 -22.65 -23.52 -19.55
N GLN A 55 -22.58 -24.84 -19.48
CA GLN A 55 -23.72 -25.74 -19.65
C GLN A 55 -24.62 -25.78 -18.40
N PRO A 56 -25.92 -26.16 -18.53
CA PRO A 56 -26.82 -26.29 -17.39
C PRO A 56 -26.40 -27.40 -16.42
N GLU A 57 -25.69 -28.43 -16.90
CA GLU A 57 -25.21 -29.55 -16.06
C GLU A 57 -24.19 -29.09 -15.01
N ALA A 58 -23.43 -28.02 -15.26
CA ALA A 58 -22.48 -27.47 -14.29
C ALA A 58 -23.16 -26.88 -13.04
N ALA A 59 -24.47 -26.66 -13.05
CA ALA A 59 -25.21 -26.16 -11.88
C ALA A 59 -25.31 -27.18 -10.74
N THR A 60 -25.00 -28.46 -10.98
CA THR A 60 -24.96 -29.48 -9.93
C THR A 60 -23.60 -29.57 -9.22
N LEU A 61 -22.58 -28.84 -9.69
CA LEU A 61 -21.27 -28.82 -9.07
C LEU A 61 -21.29 -28.04 -7.76
N GLU A 62 -20.76 -28.65 -6.71
CA GLU A 62 -20.51 -28.00 -5.43
C GLU A 62 -19.22 -27.17 -5.48
N PHE A 63 -18.16 -27.72 -6.07
CA PHE A 63 -16.87 -27.04 -6.21
C PHE A 63 -16.07 -27.53 -7.42
N VAL A 64 -15.05 -26.77 -7.78
CA VAL A 64 -14.08 -27.07 -8.83
C VAL A 64 -12.68 -26.95 -8.25
N ALA A 65 -11.86 -27.97 -8.47
CA ALA A 65 -10.45 -27.99 -8.09
C ALA A 65 -9.61 -27.61 -9.32
N ILE A 66 -8.92 -26.48 -9.29
CA ILE A 66 -8.06 -26.04 -10.39
C ILE A 66 -6.62 -26.37 -10.01
N ALA A 67 -6.04 -27.36 -10.67
CA ALA A 67 -4.67 -27.78 -10.46
C ALA A 67 -3.75 -27.09 -11.48
N VAL A 68 -2.75 -26.37 -10.98
CA VAL A 68 -1.82 -25.53 -11.75
C VAL A 68 -0.37 -25.85 -11.37
N ASP A 69 0.50 -25.95 -12.37
CA ASP A 69 1.93 -26.11 -12.19
C ASP A 69 2.73 -24.87 -12.66
N GLY A 70 4.04 -24.86 -12.44
CA GLY A 70 4.92 -23.76 -12.87
C GLY A 70 4.99 -23.52 -14.39
N GLN A 71 4.57 -24.46 -15.24
CA GLN A 71 4.47 -24.26 -16.70
C GLN A 71 3.20 -23.50 -17.08
N ASP A 72 2.16 -23.60 -16.26
CA ASP A 72 0.87 -22.94 -16.50
C ASP A 72 0.92 -21.43 -16.19
N GLU A 73 1.99 -20.93 -15.56
CA GLU A 73 2.20 -19.48 -15.34
C GLU A 73 2.20 -18.66 -16.63
N ALA A 74 2.63 -19.26 -17.75
CA ALA A 74 2.66 -18.60 -19.03
C ALA A 74 1.25 -18.36 -19.63
N ASP A 75 0.22 -19.06 -19.15
CA ASP A 75 -1.17 -18.95 -19.63
C ASP A 75 -2.17 -18.65 -18.48
N LEU A 76 -1.75 -17.83 -17.51
CA LEU A 76 -2.58 -17.37 -16.38
C LEU A 76 -3.89 -16.69 -16.80
N SER A 77 -3.92 -16.09 -18.00
CA SER A 77 -5.14 -15.50 -18.57
C SER A 77 -6.27 -16.51 -18.68
N ARG A 78 -5.97 -17.74 -19.13
CA ARG A 78 -6.98 -18.77 -19.32
C ARG A 78 -7.52 -19.29 -18.00
N ILE A 79 -6.64 -19.51 -17.03
CA ILE A 79 -7.01 -19.95 -15.68
C ILE A 79 -7.89 -18.88 -15.01
N THR A 80 -7.54 -17.61 -15.19
CA THR A 80 -8.31 -16.47 -14.68
C THR A 80 -9.75 -16.45 -15.23
N ASP A 81 -9.93 -16.70 -16.53
CA ASP A 81 -11.26 -16.72 -17.15
C ASP A 81 -12.13 -17.88 -16.63
N ILE A 82 -11.51 -19.03 -16.36
CA ILE A 82 -12.19 -20.19 -15.75
C ILE A 82 -12.66 -19.86 -14.33
N ILE A 83 -11.79 -19.26 -13.50
CA ILE A 83 -12.13 -18.85 -12.13
C ILE A 83 -13.30 -17.86 -12.14
N ARG A 84 -13.26 -16.87 -13.04
CA ARG A 84 -14.34 -15.88 -13.18
C ARG A 84 -15.66 -16.54 -13.58
N THR A 85 -15.62 -17.43 -14.57
CA THR A 85 -16.81 -18.15 -15.06
C THR A 85 -17.43 -19.02 -13.97
N ALA A 86 -16.62 -19.72 -13.17
CA ALA A 86 -17.08 -20.51 -12.04
C ALA A 86 -17.74 -19.62 -10.97
N LYS A 87 -17.10 -18.50 -10.62
CA LYS A 87 -17.60 -17.53 -9.63
C LYS A 87 -18.91 -16.88 -10.04
N ASP A 88 -19.06 -16.49 -11.31
CA ASP A 88 -20.29 -15.90 -11.86
C ASP A 88 -21.50 -16.85 -11.73
N ARG A 89 -21.22 -18.16 -11.65
CA ARG A 89 -22.22 -19.22 -11.43
C ARG A 89 -22.35 -19.68 -9.99
N GLN A 90 -21.69 -18.98 -9.06
CA GLN A 90 -21.63 -19.31 -7.63
C GLN A 90 -21.03 -20.69 -7.34
N ILE A 91 -20.20 -21.22 -8.26
CA ILE A 91 -19.46 -22.46 -8.07
C ILE A 91 -18.17 -22.13 -7.31
N LYS A 92 -17.89 -22.93 -6.29
CA LYS A 92 -16.75 -22.75 -5.40
C LYS A 92 -15.46 -23.20 -6.07
N VAL A 93 -14.36 -22.47 -5.90
CA VAL A 93 -13.09 -22.77 -6.56
C VAL A 93 -12.00 -23.03 -5.52
N ILE A 94 -11.35 -24.19 -5.59
CA ILE A 94 -10.19 -24.58 -4.78
C ILE A 94 -8.97 -24.61 -5.70
N LEU A 95 -7.91 -23.90 -5.35
CA LEU A 95 -6.67 -23.90 -6.13
C LEU A 95 -5.68 -24.93 -5.58
N ILE A 96 -5.10 -25.75 -6.46
CA ILE A 96 -4.03 -26.69 -6.12
C ILE A 96 -2.80 -26.28 -6.91
N ALA A 97 -1.75 -25.85 -6.21
CA ALA A 97 -0.58 -25.28 -6.87
C ALA A 97 0.70 -26.10 -6.63
N ASP A 98 1.37 -26.50 -7.71
CA ASP A 98 2.68 -27.14 -7.71
C ASP A 98 3.75 -26.19 -8.27
N GLN A 99 4.71 -25.78 -7.44
CA GLN A 99 5.80 -24.86 -7.81
C GLN A 99 5.38 -23.56 -8.52
N VAL A 100 4.17 -23.06 -8.24
CA VAL A 100 3.71 -21.75 -8.72
C VAL A 100 4.31 -20.63 -7.88
N SER A 101 4.71 -19.55 -8.53
CA SER A 101 5.25 -18.36 -7.88
C SER A 101 4.22 -17.68 -6.98
N PRO A 102 4.64 -17.03 -5.88
CA PRO A 102 3.72 -16.32 -4.99
C PRO A 102 2.86 -15.26 -5.70
N ILE A 103 3.41 -14.59 -6.71
CA ILE A 103 2.71 -13.55 -7.48
C ILE A 103 1.52 -14.16 -8.24
N ALA A 104 1.75 -15.25 -8.96
CA ALA A 104 0.72 -15.97 -9.70
C ALA A 104 -0.35 -16.54 -8.75
N LEU A 105 0.06 -17.12 -7.63
CA LEU A 105 -0.85 -17.65 -6.60
C LEU A 105 -1.77 -16.56 -6.02
N HIS A 106 -1.20 -15.41 -5.64
CA HIS A 106 -1.97 -14.28 -5.13
C HIS A 106 -2.94 -13.71 -6.16
N GLN A 107 -2.54 -13.66 -7.44
CA GLN A 107 -3.41 -13.21 -8.53
C GLN A 107 -4.64 -14.11 -8.67
N LEU A 108 -4.46 -15.44 -8.65
CA LEU A 108 -5.54 -16.41 -8.78
C LEU A 108 -6.51 -16.38 -7.58
N LEU A 109 -6.00 -16.20 -6.36
CA LEU A 109 -6.83 -16.04 -5.15
C LEU A 109 -7.71 -14.78 -5.20
N ARG A 110 -7.18 -13.63 -5.64
CA ARG A 110 -7.97 -12.39 -5.75
C ARG A 110 -9.12 -12.50 -6.75
N LEU A 111 -8.97 -13.31 -7.79
CA LEU A 111 -9.97 -13.48 -8.84
C LEU A 111 -11.16 -14.33 -8.40
N GLY A 112 -11.04 -15.07 -7.30
CA GLY A 112 -12.16 -15.79 -6.70
C GLY A 112 -11.89 -17.25 -6.34
N ALA A 113 -10.64 -17.71 -6.35
CA ALA A 113 -10.32 -18.96 -5.67
C ALA A 113 -10.51 -18.77 -4.16
N GLU A 114 -11.39 -19.58 -3.56
CA GLU A 114 -11.82 -19.44 -2.17
C GLU A 114 -10.86 -20.09 -1.18
N ASP A 115 -10.10 -21.08 -1.66
CA ASP A 115 -9.09 -21.77 -0.85
C ASP A 115 -7.91 -22.20 -1.74
N PHE A 116 -6.77 -22.46 -1.10
CA PHE A 116 -5.55 -22.92 -1.75
C PHE A 116 -4.94 -24.10 -0.99
N VAL A 117 -4.46 -25.09 -1.73
CA VAL A 117 -3.72 -26.24 -1.20
C VAL A 117 -2.40 -26.41 -1.97
N PRO A 118 -1.24 -26.45 -1.29
CA PRO A 118 0.03 -26.72 -1.94
C PRO A 118 0.11 -28.21 -2.37
N TYR A 119 0.73 -28.45 -3.53
CA TYR A 119 1.08 -29.79 -3.99
C TYR A 119 2.58 -30.07 -3.73
N PRO A 120 2.99 -31.28 -3.28
CA PRO A 120 2.17 -32.46 -2.96
C PRO A 120 1.25 -32.24 -1.74
N LEU A 121 0.03 -32.80 -1.83
CA LEU A 121 -1.05 -32.61 -0.85
C LEU A 121 -0.63 -33.10 0.55
N PRO A 122 -0.65 -32.25 1.58
CA PRO A 122 -0.52 -32.71 2.97
C PRO A 122 -1.70 -33.61 3.36
N GLU A 123 -1.46 -34.58 4.25
CA GLU A 123 -2.48 -35.55 4.68
C GLU A 123 -3.76 -34.84 5.19
N GLY A 124 -4.89 -35.08 4.50
CA GLY A 124 -6.19 -34.50 4.85
C GLY A 124 -6.42 -33.05 4.42
N ALA A 125 -5.48 -32.40 3.71
CA ALA A 125 -5.61 -31.00 3.32
C ALA A 125 -6.77 -30.73 2.35
N LEU A 126 -7.01 -31.61 1.39
CA LEU A 126 -8.13 -31.49 0.46
C LEU A 126 -9.48 -31.63 1.19
N ARG A 127 -9.58 -32.60 2.10
CA ARG A 127 -10.76 -32.80 2.94
C ARG A 127 -11.09 -31.56 3.76
N GLU A 128 -10.08 -30.92 4.36
CA GLU A 128 -10.26 -29.67 5.09
C GLU A 128 -10.70 -28.52 4.17
N ALA A 129 -10.13 -28.42 2.97
CA ALA A 129 -10.52 -27.41 1.99
C ALA A 129 -11.97 -27.60 1.52
N ILE A 130 -12.37 -28.84 1.21
CA ILE A 130 -13.76 -29.19 0.87
C ILE A 130 -14.70 -28.86 2.04
N ALA A 131 -14.30 -29.18 3.27
CA ALA A 131 -15.09 -28.86 4.46
C ALA A 131 -15.26 -27.34 4.65
N ARG A 132 -14.21 -26.54 4.42
CA ARG A 132 -14.28 -25.07 4.49
C ARG A 132 -15.21 -24.49 3.43
N VAL A 133 -15.18 -25.05 2.22
CA VAL A 133 -16.01 -24.63 1.08
C VAL A 133 -17.50 -25.00 1.25
N ARG A 134 -17.78 -26.17 1.87
CA ARG A 134 -19.16 -26.65 2.13
C ARG A 134 -19.86 -25.97 3.30
N ILE A 135 -19.13 -25.29 4.18
CA ILE A 135 -19.72 -24.51 5.27
C ILE A 135 -20.27 -23.21 4.66
N PRO A 136 -21.59 -22.94 4.73
CA PRO A 136 -22.15 -21.67 4.29
C PRO A 136 -21.45 -20.54 5.05
N ALA A 137 -20.94 -19.53 4.32
CA ALA A 137 -20.21 -18.41 4.90
C ALA A 137 -20.91 -17.93 6.19
N PRO A 138 -20.33 -18.16 7.37
CA PRO A 138 -20.85 -17.58 8.59
C PRO A 138 -20.78 -16.07 8.43
N ALA A 139 -21.82 -15.34 8.85
CA ALA A 139 -21.68 -13.91 9.11
C ALA A 139 -20.40 -13.71 9.93
N PRO A 140 -19.51 -12.76 9.55
CA PRO A 140 -18.13 -12.74 10.01
C PRO A 140 -18.09 -12.78 11.54
N ALA A 141 -17.73 -13.94 12.07
CA ALA A 141 -17.42 -14.12 13.46
C ALA A 141 -15.94 -13.76 13.59
N PRO A 142 -15.59 -12.75 14.41
CA PRO A 142 -14.22 -12.27 14.49
C PRO A 142 -13.32 -13.38 15.02
N VAL A 143 -12.25 -13.66 14.27
CA VAL A 143 -11.11 -14.44 14.75
C VAL A 143 -10.54 -13.67 15.94
N GLN A 144 -10.62 -14.26 17.13
CA GLN A 144 -10.06 -13.70 18.35
C GLN A 144 -8.53 -13.78 18.30
N LEU A 145 -7.91 -12.80 17.64
CA LEU A 145 -6.65 -12.24 18.10
C LEU A 145 -6.96 -11.39 19.34
N ALA A 146 -6.07 -11.45 20.33
CA ALA A 146 -6.25 -10.87 21.66
C ALA A 146 -6.92 -9.49 21.65
N ALA A 147 -7.90 -9.33 22.54
CA ALA A 147 -8.80 -8.19 22.64
C ALA A 147 -8.14 -6.81 22.49
N VAL A 148 -8.52 -6.10 21.42
CA VAL A 148 -8.47 -4.63 21.33
C VAL A 148 -9.93 -4.15 21.41
N PRO A 149 -10.28 -3.19 22.29
CA PRO A 149 -11.66 -2.83 22.55
C PRO A 149 -12.25 -1.97 21.41
N THR A 150 -13.51 -2.27 21.06
CA THR A 150 -14.46 -1.46 20.27
C THR A 150 -14.02 -1.09 18.85
N GLU A 151 -14.76 -1.58 17.85
CA GLU A 151 -14.75 -1.08 16.47
C GLU A 151 -15.12 0.41 16.45
N VAL A 152 -14.11 1.26 16.64
CA VAL A 152 -14.12 2.63 16.16
C VAL A 152 -13.83 2.49 14.68
N THR A 153 -14.84 2.71 13.83
CA THR A 153 -14.60 2.87 12.40
C THR A 153 -13.48 3.91 12.25
N PRO A 154 -12.33 3.55 11.67
CA PRO A 154 -11.18 4.42 11.73
C PRO A 154 -11.54 5.72 11.01
N PRO A 155 -11.23 6.88 11.62
CA PRO A 155 -11.69 8.17 11.15
C PRO A 155 -11.28 8.36 9.68
N ALA A 156 -12.25 8.65 8.81
CA ALA A 156 -12.06 8.84 7.37
C ALA A 156 -12.36 10.28 6.98
N PRO A 157 -11.88 10.77 5.81
CA PRO A 157 -12.23 12.10 5.33
C PRO A 157 -13.76 12.27 5.26
N THR A 158 -14.28 13.36 5.86
CA THR A 158 -15.73 13.63 5.91
C THR A 158 -16.22 14.52 4.75
N PHE A 159 -15.30 15.02 3.92
CA PHE A 159 -15.60 15.84 2.76
C PHE A 159 -15.57 14.99 1.48
N LYS A 160 -16.34 15.41 0.47
CA LYS A 160 -16.34 14.78 -0.86
C LYS A 160 -15.26 15.34 -1.76
N ALA A 161 -14.82 14.57 -2.75
CA ALA A 161 -13.97 15.08 -3.81
C ALA A 161 -14.65 16.27 -4.49
N LYS A 162 -13.92 17.37 -4.62
CA LYS A 162 -14.44 18.61 -5.24
C LYS A 162 -13.58 19.11 -6.39
N GLY A 163 -12.30 18.75 -6.43
CA GLY A 163 -11.38 19.29 -7.42
C GLY A 163 -11.22 20.82 -7.36
N ASP A 164 -11.46 21.42 -6.18
CA ASP A 164 -11.50 22.87 -5.97
C ASP A 164 -10.21 23.44 -5.37
N ARG A 165 -9.12 22.65 -5.37
CA ARG A 165 -7.81 23.04 -4.84
C ARG A 165 -6.71 22.91 -5.91
N ASP A 166 -5.61 23.59 -5.65
CA ASP A 166 -4.35 23.55 -6.40
C ASP A 166 -3.21 23.38 -5.39
N GLY A 167 -3.12 22.18 -4.82
CA GLY A 167 -2.31 21.91 -3.63
C GLY A 167 -0.80 22.06 -3.83
N VAL A 168 -0.12 22.62 -2.82
CA VAL A 168 1.33 22.73 -2.81
C VAL A 168 1.96 21.39 -2.45
N LEU A 169 2.74 20.84 -3.37
CA LEU A 169 3.45 19.56 -3.22
C LEU A 169 4.80 19.74 -2.52
N LEU A 170 4.96 19.06 -1.38
CA LEU A 170 6.10 19.16 -0.45
C LEU A 170 6.69 17.77 -0.12
N PRO A 171 7.43 17.13 -1.05
CA PRO A 171 8.08 15.85 -0.77
C PRO A 171 9.20 16.01 0.25
N VAL A 172 9.41 14.97 1.05
CA VAL A 172 10.44 14.89 2.09
C VAL A 172 11.24 13.62 1.88
N HIS A 173 12.54 13.76 1.65
CA HIS A 173 13.43 12.64 1.35
C HIS A 173 14.67 12.65 2.24
N GLY A 174 14.95 11.53 2.89
CA GLY A 174 16.13 11.36 3.73
C GLY A 174 17.37 11.03 2.91
N LEU A 175 18.43 11.82 3.05
CA LEU A 175 19.71 11.59 2.37
C LEU A 175 20.57 10.52 3.05
N ALA A 176 20.18 10.04 4.23
CA ALA A 176 20.76 8.87 4.88
C ALA A 176 19.71 8.18 5.77
N GLY A 177 19.96 6.92 6.12
CA GLY A 177 19.09 6.20 7.04
C GLY A 177 19.10 6.82 8.44
N GLY A 178 17.92 6.98 9.02
CA GLY A 178 17.73 7.44 10.41
C GLY A 178 17.85 8.96 10.64
N VAL A 179 17.88 9.77 9.57
CA VAL A 179 18.00 11.23 9.64
C VAL A 179 16.73 11.95 10.09
N GLY A 180 15.63 11.21 10.33
CA GLY A 180 14.37 11.76 10.84
C GLY A 180 13.40 12.27 9.77
N THR A 181 13.43 11.71 8.56
CA THR A 181 12.54 12.06 7.43
C THR A 181 11.07 11.98 7.81
N THR A 182 10.58 10.81 8.22
CA THR A 182 9.18 10.61 8.66
C THR A 182 8.81 11.50 9.83
N THR A 183 9.74 11.70 10.80
CA THR A 183 9.50 12.64 11.91
C THR A 183 9.24 14.05 11.41
N PHE A 184 10.05 14.53 10.47
CA PHE A 184 9.88 15.86 9.89
C PHE A 184 8.61 15.94 9.03
N ALA A 185 8.35 14.97 8.15
CA ALA A 185 7.17 14.94 7.28
C ALA A 185 5.87 14.96 8.09
N THR A 186 5.73 14.05 9.06
CA THR A 186 4.52 13.93 9.90
C THR A 186 4.27 15.20 10.70
N ASN A 187 5.31 15.77 11.32
CA ASN A 187 5.14 16.97 12.14
C ASN A 187 4.95 18.23 11.30
N LEU A 188 5.54 18.32 10.11
CA LEU A 188 5.30 19.42 9.17
C LEU A 188 3.84 19.41 8.70
N ALA A 189 3.34 18.24 8.28
CA ALA A 189 1.95 18.08 7.86
C ALA A 189 0.97 18.43 9.00
N TRP A 190 1.26 17.99 10.23
CA TRP A 190 0.44 18.30 11.39
C TRP A 190 0.45 19.79 11.78
N GLU A 191 1.61 20.45 11.76
CA GLU A 191 1.69 21.90 12.02
C GLU A 191 1.01 22.72 10.90
N LEU A 192 1.08 22.29 9.64
CA LEU A 192 0.32 22.90 8.54
C LEU A 192 -1.19 22.78 8.76
N ALA A 193 -1.69 21.60 9.15
CA ALA A 193 -3.10 21.37 9.42
C ALA A 193 -3.63 22.18 10.62
N ASN A 194 -2.73 22.66 11.50
CA ASN A 194 -3.05 23.44 12.69
C ASN A 194 -2.56 24.91 12.63
N VAL A 195 -2.06 25.36 11.47
CA VAL A 195 -1.41 26.68 11.32
C VAL A 195 -2.37 27.84 11.58
N SER A 196 -3.66 27.63 11.35
CA SER A 196 -4.73 28.61 11.54
C SER A 196 -5.88 27.98 12.32
N LYS A 197 -6.48 28.75 13.23
CA LYS A 197 -7.65 28.32 14.01
C LYS A 197 -8.97 28.54 13.27
N THR A 198 -8.99 29.45 12.30
CA THR A 198 -10.21 29.92 11.64
C THR A 198 -10.25 29.56 10.16
N ASP A 199 -9.09 29.43 9.52
CA ASP A 199 -8.96 29.08 8.10
C ASP A 199 -7.84 28.05 7.93
N ALA A 200 -8.03 26.88 8.56
CA ALA A 200 -7.08 25.77 8.50
C ALA A 200 -7.07 25.17 7.09
N PRO A 201 -5.89 24.99 6.47
CA PRO A 201 -5.79 24.34 5.16
C PRO A 201 -6.12 22.85 5.28
N ARG A 202 -6.66 22.27 4.21
CA ARG A 202 -6.76 20.81 4.07
C ARG A 202 -5.37 20.25 3.77
N VAL A 203 -4.87 19.36 4.62
CA VAL A 203 -3.52 18.80 4.48
C VAL A 203 -3.59 17.28 4.30
N CYS A 204 -2.83 16.81 3.32
CA CYS A 204 -2.64 15.41 3.00
C CYS A 204 -1.19 14.99 3.28
N LEU A 205 -1.00 13.85 3.92
CA LEU A 205 0.29 13.19 4.09
C LEU A 205 0.26 11.83 3.37
N LEU A 206 1.09 11.69 2.35
CA LEU A 206 1.27 10.46 1.59
C LEU A 206 2.51 9.72 2.11
N ASP A 207 2.34 8.52 2.64
CA ASP A 207 3.44 7.65 3.06
C ASP A 207 3.82 6.71 1.90
N PHE A 208 4.77 7.15 1.08
CA PHE A 208 5.25 6.41 -0.09
C PHE A 208 6.41 5.47 0.24
N ALA A 209 6.80 5.34 1.51
CA ALA A 209 7.78 4.36 1.94
C ALA A 209 7.11 2.97 2.05
N PHE A 210 6.62 2.41 0.94
CA PHE A 210 5.74 1.22 0.92
C PHE A 210 6.26 -0.01 1.68
N GLN A 211 7.57 -0.13 1.86
CA GLN A 211 8.20 -1.25 2.58
C GLN A 211 8.39 -0.99 4.08
N PHE A 212 8.70 0.25 4.47
CA PHE A 212 9.10 0.59 5.84
C PHE A 212 8.38 1.82 6.40
N GLY A 213 7.26 2.18 5.79
CA GLY A 213 6.46 3.35 6.12
C GLY A 213 5.92 3.24 7.53
N SER A 214 6.18 4.30 8.30
CA SER A 214 5.89 4.35 9.72
C SER A 214 4.98 5.51 10.09
N VAL A 215 4.43 6.26 9.12
CA VAL A 215 3.51 7.37 9.41
C VAL A 215 2.31 6.88 10.21
N SER A 216 1.78 5.70 9.89
CA SER A 216 0.67 5.09 10.62
C SER A 216 1.02 4.87 12.09
N THR A 217 2.22 4.38 12.39
CA THR A 217 2.73 4.22 13.77
C THR A 217 2.96 5.55 14.47
N TYR A 218 3.45 6.58 13.77
CA TYR A 218 3.69 7.92 14.33
C TYR A 218 2.41 8.64 14.75
N LEU A 219 1.26 8.21 14.24
CA LEU A 219 -0.05 8.83 14.46
C LEU A 219 -1.06 7.86 15.11
N ASP A 220 -0.61 6.68 15.54
CA ASP A 220 -1.47 5.60 16.06
C ASP A 220 -2.69 5.30 15.15
N LEU A 221 -2.45 5.30 13.84
CA LEU A 221 -3.44 4.96 12.83
C LEU A 221 -3.30 3.49 12.40
N PRO A 222 -4.41 2.79 12.14
CA PRO A 222 -4.34 1.51 11.46
C PRO A 222 -3.81 1.68 10.02
N ARG A 223 -3.40 0.58 9.40
CA ARG A 223 -3.18 0.55 7.94
C ARG A 223 -4.45 0.04 7.27
N LYS A 224 -4.83 0.62 6.14
CA LYS A 224 -6.09 0.30 5.44
C LYS A 224 -5.82 -0.46 4.16
N GLU A 225 -6.55 -1.56 3.93
CA GLU A 225 -6.44 -2.36 2.69
C GLU A 225 -6.72 -1.55 1.42
N GLY A 226 -7.59 -0.54 1.51
CA GLY A 226 -7.86 0.35 0.38
C GLY A 226 -6.62 1.07 -0.16
N VAL A 227 -5.55 1.22 0.63
CA VAL A 227 -4.26 1.73 0.13
C VAL A 227 -3.66 0.76 -0.89
N PHE A 228 -3.64 -0.55 -0.59
CA PHE A 228 -3.14 -1.57 -1.50
C PHE A 228 -4.00 -1.68 -2.76
N GLU A 229 -5.32 -1.57 -2.62
CA GLU A 229 -6.25 -1.56 -3.76
C GLU A 229 -5.92 -0.41 -4.72
N ILE A 230 -5.75 0.81 -4.20
CA ILE A 230 -5.37 1.97 -4.99
C ILE A 230 -4.01 1.76 -5.65
N LEU A 231 -2.98 1.33 -4.90
CA LEU A 231 -1.63 1.13 -5.44
C LEU A 231 -1.54 0.01 -6.49
N SER A 232 -2.45 -0.96 -6.46
CA SER A 232 -2.49 -2.08 -7.42
C SER A 232 -3.12 -1.70 -8.76
N ASP A 233 -4.02 -0.71 -8.79
CA ASP A 233 -4.73 -0.26 -9.98
C ASP A 233 -5.01 1.25 -9.91
N VAL A 234 -3.93 2.03 -9.91
CA VAL A 234 -4.00 3.50 -9.81
C VAL A 234 -4.71 4.10 -11.03
N ALA A 235 -4.64 3.47 -12.19
CA ALA A 235 -5.30 3.94 -13.41
C ALA A 235 -6.84 3.93 -13.28
N SER A 236 -7.41 3.01 -12.52
CA SER A 236 -8.85 2.94 -12.24
C SER A 236 -9.30 3.83 -11.08
N ALA A 237 -8.37 4.33 -10.26
CA ALA A 237 -8.67 5.13 -9.09
C ALA A 237 -9.26 6.50 -9.47
N ASP A 238 -10.15 7.01 -8.63
CA ASP A 238 -10.66 8.38 -8.75
C ASP A 238 -10.51 9.10 -7.40
N SER A 239 -10.81 10.39 -7.37
CA SER A 239 -10.66 11.18 -6.14
C SER A 239 -11.54 10.67 -4.99
N ASP A 240 -12.69 10.05 -5.28
CA ASP A 240 -13.57 9.54 -4.23
C ASP A 240 -13.03 8.23 -3.64
N SER A 241 -12.57 7.29 -4.46
CA SER A 241 -11.94 6.05 -4.00
C SER A 241 -10.60 6.35 -3.31
N PHE A 242 -9.83 7.31 -3.82
CA PHE A 242 -8.62 7.80 -3.16
C PHE A 242 -8.93 8.36 -1.77
N LEU A 243 -9.90 9.27 -1.62
CA LEU A 243 -10.27 9.80 -0.30
C LEU A 243 -10.81 8.71 0.63
N GLN A 244 -11.57 7.74 0.11
CA GLN A 244 -12.04 6.59 0.87
C GLN A 244 -10.89 5.71 1.36
N SER A 245 -9.77 5.64 0.66
CA SER A 245 -8.59 4.87 1.10
C SER A 245 -7.83 5.53 2.27
N MET A 246 -8.05 6.83 2.52
CA MET A 246 -7.32 7.59 3.53
C MET A 246 -7.92 7.46 4.93
N LEU A 247 -7.08 7.79 5.92
CA LEU A 247 -7.44 7.97 7.32
C LEU A 247 -7.31 9.43 7.74
N THR A 248 -8.03 9.85 8.77
CA THR A 248 -8.02 11.22 9.27
C THR A 248 -7.58 11.24 10.72
N PHE A 249 -6.40 11.78 10.98
CA PHE A 249 -5.89 11.99 12.33
C PHE A 249 -6.47 13.28 12.93
N ASN A 250 -7.08 13.16 14.11
CA ASN A 250 -7.64 14.27 14.89
C ASN A 250 -8.48 15.27 14.06
N GLU A 251 -9.32 14.73 13.16
CA GLU A 251 -10.26 15.50 12.31
C GLU A 251 -9.61 16.52 11.35
N LYS A 252 -8.28 16.53 11.22
CA LYS A 252 -7.55 17.62 10.52
C LYS A 252 -6.55 17.15 9.48
N LEU A 253 -5.77 16.11 9.79
CA LEU A 253 -4.72 15.62 8.92
C LEU A 253 -5.20 14.35 8.22
N HIS A 254 -5.19 14.35 6.89
CA HIS A 254 -5.59 13.19 6.09
C HIS A 254 -4.34 12.43 5.63
N VAL A 255 -4.35 11.12 5.79
CA VAL A 255 -3.16 10.26 5.68
C VAL A 255 -3.46 9.11 4.74
N PHE A 256 -2.69 9.01 3.67
CA PHE A 256 -2.57 7.81 2.85
C PHE A 256 -1.39 7.02 3.40
N THR A 257 -1.68 6.05 4.28
CA THR A 257 -0.63 5.30 4.98
C THR A 257 0.15 4.41 4.03
N ALA A 258 1.30 3.89 4.46
CA ALA A 258 1.89 2.74 3.81
C ALA A 258 0.91 1.53 3.89
N PRO A 259 0.95 0.63 2.89
CA PRO A 259 0.12 -0.57 2.85
C PRO A 259 0.39 -1.51 4.05
N PRO A 260 -0.57 -2.37 4.43
CA PRO A 260 -0.40 -3.32 5.53
C PRO A 260 0.71 -4.34 5.25
N GLU A 261 0.85 -4.77 4.00
CA GLU A 261 1.93 -5.64 3.54
C GLU A 261 3.06 -4.85 2.89
N MET A 262 4.28 -5.41 2.93
CA MET A 262 5.43 -4.83 2.24
C MET A 262 5.29 -5.06 0.74
N LEU A 263 5.28 -3.97 -0.04
CA LEU A 263 5.16 -4.03 -1.51
C LEU A 263 6.51 -3.75 -2.21
N PRO A 264 6.74 -4.30 -3.41
CA PRO A 264 7.81 -3.84 -4.30
C PRO A 264 7.64 -2.35 -4.60
N LEU A 265 8.75 -1.61 -4.69
CA LEU A 265 8.68 -0.17 -4.99
C LEU A 265 8.27 0.10 -6.45
N GLU A 266 8.43 -0.91 -7.30
CA GLU A 266 8.05 -0.95 -8.72
C GLU A 266 6.57 -1.29 -8.95
N ILE A 267 5.78 -1.50 -7.89
CA ILE A 267 4.33 -1.73 -8.02
C ILE A 267 3.62 -0.54 -8.70
N VAL A 268 4.18 0.66 -8.55
CA VAL A 268 3.70 1.88 -9.21
C VAL A 268 4.74 2.42 -10.19
N SER A 269 4.24 2.94 -11.31
CA SER A 269 5.01 3.67 -12.30
C SER A 269 5.05 5.19 -12.01
N GLY A 270 5.81 5.94 -12.81
CA GLY A 270 5.77 7.40 -12.76
C GLY A 270 4.41 8.00 -13.18
N GLU A 271 3.66 7.31 -14.03
CA GLU A 271 2.31 7.73 -14.42
C GLU A 271 1.32 7.55 -13.26
N ASP A 272 1.41 6.42 -12.56
CA ASP A 272 0.61 6.14 -11.37
C ASP A 272 0.88 7.19 -10.27
N ILE A 273 2.15 7.48 -10.01
CA ILE A 273 2.53 8.53 -9.04
C ILE A 273 2.02 9.91 -9.47
N THR A 274 2.02 10.20 -10.77
CA THR A 274 1.42 11.43 -11.30
C THR A 274 -0.06 11.50 -10.97
N HIS A 275 -0.81 10.42 -11.23
CA HIS A 275 -2.24 10.38 -10.97
C HIS A 275 -2.57 10.51 -9.48
N LEU A 276 -1.83 9.82 -8.60
CA LEU A 276 -1.97 9.96 -7.14
C LEU A 276 -1.72 11.39 -6.66
N ILE A 277 -0.67 12.03 -7.18
CA ILE A 277 -0.35 13.43 -6.86
C ILE A 277 -1.48 14.35 -7.34
N GLU A 278 -2.05 14.13 -8.50
CA GLU A 278 -3.14 14.96 -9.05
C GLU A 278 -4.44 14.82 -8.24
N MET A 279 -4.80 13.60 -7.84
CA MET A 279 -5.93 13.38 -6.92
C MET A 279 -5.70 14.08 -5.56
N ALA A 280 -4.47 14.09 -5.06
CA ALA A 280 -4.13 14.81 -3.84
C ALA A 280 -4.17 16.34 -4.03
N GLN A 281 -3.48 16.89 -5.03
CA GLN A 281 -3.41 18.34 -5.27
C GLN A 281 -4.77 18.96 -5.57
N SER A 282 -5.67 18.22 -6.23
CA SER A 282 -7.02 18.70 -6.55
C SER A 282 -7.96 18.78 -5.34
N ASN A 283 -7.63 18.10 -4.22
CA ASN A 283 -8.50 18.01 -3.04
C ASN A 283 -7.90 18.60 -1.75
N PHE A 284 -6.60 18.88 -1.73
CA PHE A 284 -5.87 19.39 -0.57
C PHE A 284 -5.09 20.66 -0.89
N ASP A 285 -4.93 21.54 0.10
CA ASP A 285 -4.13 22.77 -0.01
C ASP A 285 -2.63 22.50 0.09
N PHE A 286 -2.25 21.48 0.89
CA PHE A 286 -0.88 21.02 1.02
C PHE A 286 -0.83 19.49 0.92
N VAL A 287 0.12 18.98 0.15
CA VAL A 287 0.40 17.56 0.00
C VAL A 287 1.84 17.32 0.41
N VAL A 288 2.05 16.69 1.57
CA VAL A 288 3.36 16.27 2.06
C VAL A 288 3.57 14.81 1.66
N ILE A 289 4.73 14.47 1.11
CA ILE A 289 5.06 13.08 0.75
C ILE A 289 6.25 12.63 1.60
N ASP A 290 6.10 11.56 2.38
CA ASP A 290 7.23 10.85 2.98
C ASP A 290 7.81 9.89 1.94
N MET A 291 8.96 10.26 1.36
CA MET A 291 9.59 9.49 0.29
C MET A 291 10.35 8.29 0.84
N PRO A 292 10.41 7.17 0.08
CA PRO A 292 11.28 6.06 0.44
C PRO A 292 12.74 6.51 0.53
N SER A 293 13.52 5.86 1.40
CA SER A 293 14.95 6.18 1.54
C SER A 293 15.76 5.88 0.27
N THR A 294 15.25 4.97 -0.57
CA THR A 294 15.85 4.58 -1.85
C THR A 294 15.40 5.53 -2.97
N VAL A 295 16.30 5.87 -3.88
CA VAL A 295 15.94 6.52 -5.15
C VAL A 295 15.35 5.46 -6.07
N VAL A 296 14.12 5.66 -6.49
CA VAL A 296 13.31 4.75 -7.32
C VAL A 296 12.98 5.41 -8.65
N SER A 297 12.51 4.63 -9.63
CA SER A 297 12.20 5.11 -10.99
C SER A 297 11.27 6.32 -11.00
N TRP A 298 10.27 6.36 -10.12
CA TRP A 298 9.31 7.45 -10.01
C TRP A 298 9.74 8.60 -9.08
N THR A 299 10.96 8.58 -8.51
CA THR A 299 11.48 9.72 -7.71
C THR A 299 11.58 10.98 -8.54
N GLU A 300 11.97 10.85 -9.82
CA GLU A 300 12.00 11.94 -10.78
C GLU A 300 10.62 12.60 -10.94
N THR A 301 9.57 11.79 -11.08
CA THR A 301 8.19 12.29 -11.21
C THR A 301 7.83 13.20 -10.04
N VAL A 302 8.11 12.76 -8.82
CA VAL A 302 7.82 13.53 -7.60
C VAL A 302 8.67 14.81 -7.56
N LEU A 303 9.97 14.72 -7.84
CA LEU A 303 10.88 15.86 -7.85
C LEU A 303 10.46 16.92 -8.87
N SER A 304 10.12 16.50 -10.09
CA SER A 304 9.73 17.38 -11.19
C SER A 304 8.43 18.12 -10.88
N ARG A 305 7.48 17.50 -10.17
CA ARG A 305 6.21 18.13 -9.76
C ARG A 305 6.30 18.91 -8.44
N ALA A 306 7.34 18.69 -7.64
CA ALA A 306 7.50 19.34 -6.35
C ALA A 306 7.54 20.87 -6.47
N HIS A 307 6.89 21.56 -5.53
CA HIS A 307 7.09 22.99 -5.35
C HIS A 307 8.36 23.24 -4.54
N VAL A 308 8.56 22.42 -3.51
CA VAL A 308 9.78 22.37 -2.69
C VAL A 308 10.05 20.91 -2.36
N TYR A 309 11.27 20.44 -2.58
CA TYR A 309 11.69 19.07 -2.28
C TYR A 309 12.65 19.08 -1.08
N PHE A 310 12.16 18.68 0.09
CA PHE A 310 12.97 18.71 1.32
C PHE A 310 13.95 17.54 1.36
N ALA A 311 15.23 17.86 1.38
CA ALA A 311 16.32 16.89 1.46
C ALA A 311 16.88 16.86 2.89
N VAL A 312 16.43 15.91 3.70
CA VAL A 312 16.75 15.81 5.12
C VAL A 312 18.12 15.15 5.31
N MET A 313 18.98 15.78 6.10
CA MET A 313 20.35 15.34 6.35
C MET A 313 20.80 15.61 7.78
N GLU A 314 21.87 14.94 8.20
CA GLU A 314 22.58 15.26 9.45
C GLU A 314 23.99 15.82 9.17
N LEU A 315 24.65 16.36 10.19
CA LEU A 315 26.04 16.79 10.12
C LEU A 315 26.99 15.58 10.20
N ASP A 316 26.95 14.72 9.19
CA ASP A 316 27.80 13.53 9.10
C ASP A 316 28.29 13.24 7.67
N LEU A 317 29.29 12.36 7.55
CA LEU A 317 29.90 12.03 6.26
C LEU A 317 28.96 11.22 5.36
N ARG A 318 28.07 10.40 5.95
CA ARG A 318 27.11 9.58 5.19
C ARG A 318 26.15 10.47 4.41
N SER A 319 25.58 11.46 5.09
CA SER A 319 24.69 12.44 4.49
C SER A 319 25.42 13.27 3.44
N ALA A 320 26.62 13.78 3.74
CA ALA A 320 27.40 14.57 2.79
C ALA A 320 27.75 13.80 1.51
N GLN A 321 28.16 12.53 1.62
CA GLN A 321 28.46 11.70 0.45
C GLN A 321 27.20 11.41 -0.38
N ASN A 322 26.06 11.16 0.27
CA ASN A 322 24.81 10.93 -0.43
C ASN A 322 24.26 12.19 -1.09
N VAL A 323 24.41 13.37 -0.48
CA VAL A 323 24.13 14.66 -1.15
C VAL A 323 24.93 14.75 -2.45
N LEU A 324 26.24 14.53 -2.38
CA LEU A 324 27.12 14.64 -3.55
C LEU A 324 26.72 13.66 -4.66
N ARG A 325 26.39 12.41 -4.30
CA ARG A 325 25.94 11.39 -5.26
C ARG A 325 24.59 11.75 -5.87
N LEU A 326 23.63 12.19 -5.06
CA LEU A 326 22.30 12.57 -5.51
C LEU A 326 22.37 13.78 -6.46
N VAL A 327 23.05 14.85 -6.06
CA VAL A 327 23.17 16.06 -6.90
C VAL A 327 23.86 15.75 -8.23
N ARG A 328 24.88 14.88 -8.24
CA ARG A 328 25.52 14.43 -9.49
C ARG A 328 24.57 13.62 -10.37
N ALA A 329 23.80 12.71 -9.78
CA ALA A 329 22.82 11.92 -10.52
C ALA A 329 21.73 12.81 -11.12
N LEU A 330 21.17 13.73 -10.34
CA LEU A 330 20.15 14.66 -10.81
C LEU A 330 20.68 15.57 -11.93
N LYS A 331 21.90 16.10 -11.80
CA LYS A 331 22.53 16.91 -12.87
C LYS A 331 22.84 16.10 -14.13
N ALA A 332 23.13 14.81 -14.01
CA ALA A 332 23.42 13.95 -15.17
C ALA A 332 22.17 13.69 -16.02
N GLU A 333 21.00 13.70 -15.38
CA GLU A 333 19.68 13.50 -16.01
C GLU A 333 18.92 14.83 -16.23
N ASP A 334 19.62 15.98 -16.13
CA ASP A 334 19.03 17.33 -16.27
C ASP A 334 17.80 17.60 -15.37
N LEU A 335 17.78 17.01 -14.17
CA LEU A 335 16.70 17.14 -13.19
C LEU A 335 16.86 18.39 -12.30
N PRO A 336 15.75 18.97 -11.81
CA PRO A 336 15.73 20.29 -11.17
C PRO A 336 16.31 20.28 -9.75
N VAL A 337 17.65 20.36 -9.65
CA VAL A 337 18.38 20.42 -8.38
C VAL A 337 18.06 21.67 -7.57
N GLU A 338 17.64 22.76 -8.22
CA GLU A 338 17.27 24.02 -7.59
C GLU A 338 15.99 23.92 -6.73
N LYS A 339 15.18 22.87 -6.91
CA LYS A 339 14.02 22.58 -6.07
C LYS A 339 14.39 21.95 -4.73
N LEU A 340 15.62 21.43 -4.60
CA LEU A 340 16.09 20.84 -3.35
C LEU A 340 16.23 21.92 -2.28
N ARG A 341 15.61 21.67 -1.12
CA ARG A 341 15.79 22.46 0.10
C ARG A 341 16.35 21.58 1.19
N TYR A 342 17.61 21.83 1.55
CA TYR A 342 18.31 21.00 2.53
C TYR A 342 17.87 21.31 3.95
N VAL A 343 17.46 20.27 4.67
CA VAL A 343 17.03 20.33 6.07
C VAL A 343 18.07 19.63 6.91
N LEU A 344 18.85 20.39 7.68
CA LEU A 344 19.80 19.82 8.62
C LEU A 344 19.08 19.46 9.92
N ASN A 345 18.78 18.18 10.10
CA ASN A 345 18.27 17.66 11.35
C ASN A 345 19.40 17.47 12.37
N ARG A 346 19.02 17.46 13.67
CA ARG A 346 19.95 17.42 14.81
C ARG A 346 21.06 18.46 14.71
N ALA A 347 20.69 19.65 14.23
CA ALA A 347 21.60 20.75 14.03
C ALA A 347 22.29 21.14 15.35
N PRO A 348 23.56 21.57 15.29
CA PRO A 348 24.28 21.99 16.47
C PRO A 348 23.60 23.14 17.19
N LYS A 349 23.74 23.18 18.53
CA LYS A 349 23.25 24.30 19.34
C LYS A 349 23.90 25.59 18.88
N PHE A 350 23.16 26.70 18.98
CA PHE A 350 23.65 28.04 18.62
C PHE A 350 24.99 28.41 19.30
N THR A 351 25.21 27.92 20.53
CA THR A 351 26.43 28.17 21.32
C THR A 351 27.64 27.35 20.86
N ASP A 352 27.47 26.30 20.04
CA ASP A 352 28.57 25.48 19.53
C ASP A 352 29.13 26.08 18.23
N LEU A 353 29.97 27.10 18.39
CA LEU A 353 30.62 27.80 17.27
C LEU A 353 31.45 26.86 16.39
N SER A 354 32.08 25.85 17.01
CA SER A 354 32.90 24.86 16.29
C SER A 354 32.05 24.02 15.35
N ALA A 355 30.89 23.56 15.81
CA ALA A 355 29.98 22.77 14.99
C ALA A 355 29.27 23.62 13.93
N ARG A 356 28.92 24.87 14.22
CA ARG A 356 28.41 25.81 13.19
C ARG A 356 29.41 26.05 12.08
N SER A 357 30.71 26.15 12.40
CA SER A 357 31.76 26.24 11.38
C SER A 357 31.87 24.97 10.51
N ARG A 358 31.54 23.80 11.07
CA ARG A 358 31.47 22.53 10.31
C ARG A 358 30.27 22.50 9.38
N VAL A 359 29.10 22.96 9.83
CA VAL A 359 27.91 23.10 8.97
C VAL A 359 28.23 24.00 7.78
N LYS A 360 28.81 25.18 8.02
CA LYS A 360 29.19 26.12 6.95
C LYS A 360 30.17 25.49 5.96
N ARG A 361 31.25 24.87 6.45
CA ARG A 361 32.24 24.19 5.59
C ARG A 361 31.63 23.05 4.78
N MET A 362 30.70 22.29 5.36
CA MET A 362 29.99 21.22 4.66
C MET A 362 29.11 21.78 3.54
N ALA A 363 28.33 22.83 3.82
CA ALA A 363 27.52 23.52 2.82
C ALA A 363 28.38 24.07 1.66
N GLU A 364 29.48 24.76 1.98
CA GLU A 364 30.45 25.28 1.00
C GLU A 364 31.11 24.16 0.17
N SER A 365 31.44 23.03 0.80
CA SER A 365 32.08 21.89 0.10
C SER A 365 31.13 21.15 -0.82
N LEU A 366 29.84 21.16 -0.50
CA LEU A 366 28.79 20.51 -1.27
C LEU A 366 28.16 21.45 -2.31
N ASP A 367 28.47 22.76 -2.25
CA ASP A 367 27.85 23.81 -3.07
C ASP A 367 26.32 23.83 -2.91
N ILE A 368 25.87 23.83 -1.64
CA ILE A 368 24.45 23.84 -1.26
C ILE A 368 24.15 24.90 -0.21
N ASP A 369 22.88 25.30 -0.13
CA ASP A 369 22.36 26.16 0.94
C ASP A 369 21.54 25.35 1.96
N ILE A 370 21.88 25.50 3.24
CA ILE A 370 21.18 24.85 4.37
C ILE A 370 20.41 25.92 5.15
N GLU A 371 19.20 26.21 4.67
CA GLU A 371 18.32 27.24 5.25
C GLU A 371 17.60 26.75 6.52
N VAL A 372 17.19 25.47 6.54
CA VAL A 372 16.42 24.89 7.64
C VAL A 372 17.35 24.06 8.52
N GLN A 373 17.50 24.48 9.78
CA GLN A 373 18.30 23.77 10.79
C GLN A 373 17.42 23.42 11.98
N LEU A 374 17.18 22.13 12.19
CA LEU A 374 16.31 21.63 13.25
C LEU A 374 17.15 21.16 14.44
N PRO A 375 16.96 21.72 15.65
CA PRO A 375 17.59 21.21 16.86
C PRO A 375 17.22 19.75 17.11
N ASP A 376 18.06 18.97 17.80
CA ASP A 376 17.84 17.54 18.06
C ASP A 376 16.49 17.19 18.73
N GLY A 377 15.98 18.07 19.61
CA GLY A 377 14.72 17.84 20.32
C GLY A 377 14.80 16.81 21.47
N GLY A 378 15.82 15.94 21.48
CA GLY A 378 16.10 14.99 22.56
C GLY A 378 15.06 13.87 22.71
N LYS A 379 15.04 13.24 23.89
CA LYS A 379 14.20 12.07 24.19
C LYS A 379 12.70 12.29 24.00
N GLN A 380 12.23 13.55 24.04
CA GLN A 380 10.82 13.88 23.83
C GLN A 380 10.33 13.54 22.43
N ILE A 381 11.24 13.51 21.44
CA ILE A 381 10.90 13.12 20.07
C ILE A 381 10.57 11.63 20.03
N THR A 382 11.46 10.79 20.58
CA THR A 382 11.22 9.34 20.69
C THR A 382 9.95 9.05 21.50
N GLN A 383 9.74 9.73 22.62
CA GLN A 383 8.51 9.58 23.43
C GLN A 383 7.25 9.95 22.65
N ALA A 384 7.29 10.99 21.82
CA ALA A 384 6.14 11.37 20.99
C ALA A 384 5.81 10.28 19.97
N ASN A 385 6.85 9.75 19.30
CA ASN A 385 6.71 8.67 18.34
C ASN A 385 6.21 7.37 18.99
N ASP A 386 6.74 7.00 20.15
CA ASP A 386 6.34 5.79 20.89
C ASP A 386 4.88 5.88 21.40
N HIS A 387 4.37 7.09 21.62
CA HIS A 387 2.98 7.34 21.98
C HIS A 387 2.05 7.49 20.76
N GLY A 388 2.58 7.45 19.53
CA GLY A 388 1.80 7.68 18.30
C GLY A 388 1.19 9.09 18.22
N LEU A 389 1.91 10.10 18.71
CA LEU A 389 1.44 11.48 18.75
C LEU A 389 2.43 12.44 18.07
N PRO A 390 1.93 13.47 17.35
CA PRO A 390 2.77 14.59 16.93
C PRO A 390 3.44 15.29 18.12
N ILE A 391 4.58 15.93 17.87
CA ILE A 391 5.36 16.61 18.90
C ILE A 391 4.56 17.75 19.55
N SER A 392 3.61 18.37 18.84
CA SER A 392 2.74 19.39 19.43
C SER A 392 1.91 18.89 20.60
N GLU A 393 1.42 17.65 20.50
CA GLU A 393 0.52 17.03 21.48
C GLU A 393 1.29 16.52 22.68
N ASN A 394 2.43 15.86 22.45
CA ASN A 394 3.24 15.28 23.52
C ASN A 394 4.23 16.28 24.15
N ALA A 395 4.79 17.19 23.37
CA ALA A 395 5.88 18.09 23.78
C ALA A 395 5.78 19.48 23.13
N ALA A 396 4.66 20.18 23.36
CA ALA A 396 4.35 21.47 22.76
C ALA A 396 5.46 22.54 22.82
N LYS A 397 6.34 22.52 23.83
CA LYS A 397 7.42 23.50 24.01
C LYS A 397 8.77 23.08 23.38
N ASN A 398 8.83 21.93 22.72
CA ASN A 398 10.06 21.38 22.16
C ASN A 398 10.67 22.33 21.10
N PRO A 399 11.99 22.57 21.12
CA PRO A 399 12.64 23.47 20.17
C PRO A 399 12.60 22.98 18.72
N LEU A 400 12.65 21.66 18.47
CA LEU A 400 12.50 21.10 17.11
C LEU A 400 11.13 21.46 16.54
N ARG A 401 10.07 21.26 17.32
CA ARG A 401 8.70 21.62 16.96
C ARG A 401 8.56 23.10 16.61
N ARG A 402 9.19 24.00 17.37
CA ARG A 402 9.13 25.44 17.11
C ARG A 402 9.70 25.81 15.73
N GLU A 403 10.78 25.17 15.30
CA GLU A 403 11.35 25.42 13.97
C GLU A 403 10.46 24.83 12.86
N ILE A 404 9.88 23.64 13.06
CA ILE A 404 8.89 23.08 12.12
C ILE A 404 7.65 23.98 12.02
N GLN A 405 7.14 24.49 13.13
CA GLN A 405 5.99 25.39 13.17
C GLN A 405 6.27 26.70 12.42
N LYS A 406 7.46 27.29 12.57
CA LYS A 406 7.86 28.47 11.81
C LYS A 406 7.89 28.18 10.31
N LEU A 407 8.43 27.04 9.90
CA LEU A 407 8.46 26.62 8.52
C LEU A 407 7.04 26.43 7.96
N ALA A 408 6.18 25.72 8.68
CA ALA A 408 4.77 25.53 8.32
C ALA A 408 4.05 26.87 8.15
N LYS A 409 4.27 27.82 9.06
CA LYS A 409 3.69 29.17 8.96
C LYS A 409 4.20 29.93 7.73
N SER A 410 5.50 29.86 7.46
CA SER A 410 6.10 30.48 6.27
C SER A 410 5.52 29.91 4.97
N LEU A 411 5.33 28.59 4.88
CA LEU A 411 4.75 27.93 3.71
C LEU A 411 3.28 28.31 3.53
N TYR A 412 2.51 28.35 4.62
CA TYR A 412 1.11 28.79 4.62
C TYR A 412 0.96 30.24 4.14
N ASP A 413 1.76 31.17 4.69
CA ASP A 413 1.71 32.58 4.34
C ASP A 413 2.13 32.80 2.87
N LEU A 414 3.12 32.05 2.38
CA LEU A 414 3.52 32.08 0.98
C LEU A 414 2.39 31.59 0.06
N ASN A 415 1.75 30.46 0.39
CA ASN A 415 0.64 29.94 -0.41
C ASN A 415 -0.52 30.94 -0.46
N LYS A 416 -0.89 31.54 0.67
CA LYS A 416 -1.92 32.59 0.73
C LYS A 416 -1.57 33.82 -0.09
N ALA A 417 -0.30 34.23 -0.11
CA ALA A 417 0.15 35.34 -0.94
C ALA A 417 0.04 35.02 -2.44
N VAL A 418 0.36 33.78 -2.84
CA VAL A 418 0.22 33.32 -4.23
C VAL A 418 -1.25 33.24 -4.64
N GLU A 419 -2.13 32.70 -3.78
CA GLU A 419 -3.58 32.67 -4.02
C GLU A 419 -4.16 34.08 -4.17
N ALA A 420 -3.77 35.01 -3.29
CA ALA A 420 -4.23 36.40 -3.35
C ALA A 420 -3.72 37.17 -4.57
N GLY A 421 -2.58 36.78 -5.16
CA GLY A 421 -2.05 37.37 -6.38
C GLY A 421 -2.63 36.78 -7.68
N LYS A 422 -3.34 35.64 -7.61
CA LYS A 422 -4.03 35.00 -8.74
C LYS A 422 -5.43 35.59 -9.01
N GLY A 423 -6.04 36.28 -8.03
CA GLY A 423 -7.33 36.95 -8.13
C GLY A 423 -7.20 38.44 -8.39
#